data_AF-A0A9D8XBV9-F1
#
_entry.id   AF-A0A9D8XBV9-F1
#
_cell.length_a   1.000
_cell.length_b   1.000
_cell.length_c   1.000
_cell.angle_alpha   90.00
_cell.angle_beta   90.00
_cell.angle_gamma   90.00
#
_symmetry.space_group_name_H-M   'P 1'
#
loop_
_entity.id
_entity.type
_entity.pdbx_description
1 polymer ?
#
loop_
_entity_poly.entity_id
_entity_poly.type
_entity_poly.pdbx_seq_one_letter_code
_entity_poly.pdbx_strand_id
1 'polypeptide(L)'
;MRRTVPQTDFESGQDSFLDVVSNIVGILIILVVIVGAQVKNGLASHRIQELQKTHADLELPEVPKHLSAASDQNSGSADGADAAQLAEKLHKTQEELARSEEERQKRAGLIETIGKETESLSRSLAQTQHLEQEIMQAQLQKERLDAEQTVFAQECVELETRLQLIRKEMESSTDAQEQKDREILLLTQESASLEKQIAELEARMKFLREQQAQNGGPKMIEHKMTPIVHSVDSREFHFILDRGRVLYVPLEELLKEYQRRSSDIAYSLMKDGRRTDVFGPYDG
;
A
#
# COMPACT_ATOMS: atom_id res chain seq x y z
N MET A 1 -26.13 -20.95 23.23
CA MET A 1 -25.24 -19.77 23.11
C MET A 1 -24.66 -19.75 21.70
N ARG A 2 -25.11 -18.83 20.84
CA ARG A 2 -24.72 -18.72 19.43
C ARG A 2 -23.71 -17.56 19.31
N ARG A 3 -22.48 -17.88 18.94
CA ARG A 3 -21.38 -16.92 18.76
C ARG A 3 -21.47 -16.36 17.34
N THR A 4 -21.81 -15.08 17.23
CA THR A 4 -21.81 -14.31 15.99
C THR A 4 -20.36 -14.10 15.56
N VAL A 5 -20.04 -14.47 14.32
CA VAL A 5 -18.74 -14.23 13.66
C VAL A 5 -18.79 -12.80 13.10
N PRO A 6 -17.75 -11.95 13.30
CA PRO A 6 -17.70 -10.64 12.65
C PRO A 6 -17.38 -10.85 11.17
N GLN A 7 -18.26 -10.36 10.29
CA GLN A 7 -17.98 -10.23 8.87
C GLN A 7 -16.90 -9.16 8.70
N THR A 8 -15.90 -9.49 7.89
CA THR A 8 -14.76 -8.65 7.54
C THR A 8 -15.20 -7.47 6.67
N ASP A 9 -14.90 -6.26 7.13
CA ASP A 9 -15.10 -4.98 6.44
C ASP A 9 -14.22 -4.87 5.18
N PHE A 10 -14.66 -5.43 4.06
CA PHE A 10 -14.03 -5.23 2.75
C PHE A 10 -14.58 -4.00 1.99
N GLU A 11 -15.60 -3.32 2.53
CA GLU A 11 -16.26 -2.18 1.88
C GLU A 11 -15.55 -0.84 2.13
N SER A 12 -14.71 -0.71 3.17
CA SER A 12 -14.08 0.58 3.52
C SER A 12 -12.85 0.95 2.67
N GLY A 13 -12.26 0.01 1.92
CA GLY A 13 -11.10 0.28 1.08
C GLY A 13 -11.43 0.81 -0.33
N GLN A 14 -12.65 0.54 -0.80
CA GLN A 14 -13.07 0.90 -2.16
C GLN A 14 -13.40 2.41 -2.28
N ASP A 15 -13.99 2.98 -1.22
CA ASP A 15 -14.38 4.40 -1.18
C ASP A 15 -13.15 5.33 -1.21
N SER A 16 -12.10 5.00 -0.44
CA SER A 16 -10.85 5.76 -0.44
C SER A 16 -10.10 5.73 -1.79
N PHE A 17 -10.18 4.63 -2.55
CA PHE A 17 -9.58 4.59 -3.89
C PHE A 17 -10.36 5.46 -4.88
N LEU A 18 -11.69 5.43 -4.80
CA LEU A 18 -12.56 6.24 -5.65
C LEU A 18 -12.37 7.74 -5.34
N ASP A 19 -12.18 8.11 -4.07
CA ASP A 19 -11.86 9.47 -3.66
C ASP A 19 -10.51 9.96 -4.24
N VAL A 20 -9.48 9.12 -4.19
CA VAL A 20 -8.15 9.45 -4.75
C VAL A 20 -8.21 9.60 -6.27
N VAL A 21 -8.87 8.67 -6.97
CA VAL A 21 -9.03 8.74 -8.43
C VAL A 21 -9.86 9.95 -8.84
N SER A 22 -10.95 10.23 -8.12
CA SER A 22 -11.81 11.40 -8.37
C SER A 22 -11.04 12.71 -8.22
N ASN A 23 -10.19 12.81 -7.18
CA ASN A 23 -9.38 14.00 -6.95
C ASN A 23 -8.33 14.21 -8.06
N ILE A 24 -7.68 13.13 -8.52
CA ILE A 24 -6.71 13.17 -9.63
C ILE A 24 -7.41 13.58 -10.94
N VAL A 25 -8.56 12.99 -11.25
CA VAL A 25 -9.33 13.31 -12.46
C VAL A 25 -9.84 14.75 -12.41
N GLY A 26 -10.29 15.24 -11.24
CA GLY A 26 -10.72 16.62 -11.04
C GLY A 26 -9.61 17.63 -11.34
N ILE A 27 -8.40 17.39 -10.82
CA ILE A 27 -7.22 18.23 -11.10
C ILE A 27 -6.87 18.22 -12.58
N LEU A 28 -6.93 17.05 -13.24
CA LEU A 28 -6.70 16.92 -14.69
C LEU A 28 -7.69 17.74 -15.52
N ILE A 29 -8.98 17.68 -15.19
CA ILE A 29 -10.02 18.45 -15.89
C ILE A 29 -9.77 19.96 -15.73
N ILE A 30 -9.44 20.41 -14.52
CA ILE A 30 -9.13 21.82 -14.26
C ILE A 30 -7.91 22.27 -15.08
N LEU A 31 -6.85 21.46 -15.13
CA LEU A 31 -5.66 21.77 -15.91
C LEU A 31 -5.94 21.87 -17.41
N VAL A 32 -6.71 20.92 -17.97
CA VAL A 32 -7.08 20.94 -19.39
C VAL A 32 -7.91 22.18 -19.74
N VAL A 33 -8.84 22.58 -18.88
CA VAL A 33 -9.66 23.78 -19.08
C VAL A 33 -8.80 25.05 -19.00
N ILE A 34 -7.87 25.13 -18.05
CA ILE A 34 -6.95 26.29 -17.92
C ILE A 34 -6.03 26.39 -19.14
N VAL A 35 -5.46 25.27 -19.60
CA VAL A 35 -4.61 25.25 -20.81
C VAL A 35 -5.44 25.62 -22.04
N GLY A 36 -6.66 25.09 -22.17
CA GLY A 36 -7.58 25.47 -23.25
C GLY A 36 -7.94 26.95 -23.24
N ALA A 37 -8.12 27.56 -22.07
CA ALA A 37 -8.36 28.99 -21.91
C ALA A 37 -7.11 29.83 -22.21
N GLN A 38 -5.93 29.39 -21.78
CA GLN A 38 -4.66 30.06 -22.08
C GLN A 38 -4.34 30.05 -23.58
N VAL A 39 -4.58 28.93 -24.28
CA VAL A 39 -4.36 28.84 -25.74
C VAL A 39 -5.31 29.77 -26.49
N LYS A 40 -6.58 29.88 -26.07
CA LYS A 40 -7.53 30.87 -26.63
C LYS A 40 -7.08 32.31 -26.38
N ASN A 41 -6.59 32.63 -25.19
CA ASN A 41 -6.12 33.98 -24.84
C ASN A 41 -4.79 34.35 -25.53
N GLY A 42 -3.90 33.36 -25.73
CA GLY A 42 -2.65 33.52 -26.47
C GLY A 42 -2.88 33.77 -27.97
N LEU A 43 -3.81 33.04 -28.58
CA LEU A 43 -4.19 33.27 -29.98
C LEU A 43 -4.92 34.61 -30.19
N ALA A 44 -5.71 35.07 -29.22
CA ALA A 44 -6.32 36.40 -29.24
C ALA A 44 -5.28 37.53 -29.12
N SER A 45 -4.25 37.33 -28.29
CA SER A 45 -3.18 38.32 -28.08
C SER A 45 -2.23 38.43 -29.28
N HIS A 46 -1.92 37.31 -29.93
CA HIS A 46 -1.04 37.31 -31.12
C HIS A 46 -1.70 37.99 -32.34
N ARG A 47 -3.04 37.92 -32.46
CA ARG A 47 -3.80 38.57 -33.54
C ARG A 47 -3.96 40.08 -33.34
N ILE A 48 -3.94 40.57 -32.10
CA ILE A 48 -3.97 42.02 -31.79
C ILE A 48 -2.60 42.66 -32.07
N GLN A 49 -1.51 41.92 -31.85
CA GLN A 49 -0.14 42.41 -32.08
C GLN A 49 0.23 42.51 -33.57
N GLU A 50 -0.29 41.61 -34.42
CA GLU A 50 -0.12 41.70 -35.89
C GLU A 50 -0.88 42.88 -36.52
N LEU A 51 -2.03 43.26 -35.95
CA LEU A 51 -2.81 44.41 -36.41
C LEU A 51 -2.22 45.76 -35.96
N GLN A 52 -1.43 45.79 -34.89
CA GLN A 52 -0.75 47.02 -34.44
C GLN A 52 0.59 47.26 -35.15
N LYS A 53 1.28 46.21 -35.62
CA LYS A 53 2.56 46.34 -36.33
C LYS A 53 2.41 46.81 -37.79
N THR A 54 1.21 46.75 -38.35
CA THR A 54 0.89 47.18 -39.72
C THR A 54 0.41 48.64 -39.83
N HIS A 55 0.21 49.34 -38.72
CA HIS A 55 -0.28 50.73 -38.70
C HIS A 55 0.75 51.79 -38.23
N ALA A 56 2.00 51.42 -37.94
CA ALA A 56 3.02 52.35 -37.45
C ALA A 56 3.86 53.04 -38.54
N ASP A 57 3.71 52.66 -39.82
CA ASP A 57 4.54 53.17 -40.93
C ASP A 57 3.79 54.06 -41.94
N LEU A 58 2.58 54.53 -41.65
CA LEU A 58 1.80 55.36 -42.57
C LEU A 58 1.23 56.62 -41.89
N GLU A 59 1.96 57.72 -42.04
CA GLU A 59 1.52 59.05 -42.52
C GLU A 59 2.13 60.22 -41.73
N LEU A 60 2.72 61.17 -42.46
CA LEU A 60 2.31 62.59 -42.51
C LEU A 60 3.13 63.33 -43.60
N PRO A 61 2.66 64.49 -44.12
CA PRO A 61 2.34 64.67 -45.53
C PRO A 61 3.29 65.63 -46.25
N GLU A 62 3.61 65.36 -47.51
CA GLU A 62 4.23 66.39 -48.37
C GLU A 62 3.18 67.11 -49.21
N VAL A 63 3.18 68.44 -49.01
CA VAL A 63 2.28 69.48 -49.51
C VAL A 63 2.44 69.69 -51.02
N PRO A 64 1.38 70.08 -51.76
CA PRO A 64 1.39 70.16 -53.22
C PRO A 64 2.26 71.32 -53.74
N LYS A 65 3.16 71.03 -54.69
CA LYS A 65 3.85 72.04 -55.50
C LYS A 65 3.04 72.31 -56.78
N HIS A 66 2.21 73.34 -56.80
CA HIS A 66 1.78 73.96 -58.06
C HIS A 66 1.41 75.44 -57.91
N LEU A 67 1.88 76.22 -58.90
CA LEU A 67 1.55 77.61 -59.26
C LEU A 67 2.25 78.68 -58.39
N SER A 68 2.85 79.74 -58.92
CA SER A 68 2.66 80.44 -60.20
C SER A 68 3.91 81.22 -60.62
N ALA A 69 4.04 81.40 -61.93
CA ALA A 69 4.95 82.33 -62.58
C ALA A 69 4.48 83.79 -62.45
N ALA A 70 5.41 84.68 -62.83
CA ALA A 70 5.24 86.03 -63.40
C ALA A 70 5.54 87.24 -62.51
N SER A 71 6.34 88.13 -63.12
CA SER A 71 6.48 89.56 -62.90
C SER A 71 7.32 90.01 -61.70
N ASP A 72 8.15 91.04 -61.76
CA ASP A 72 8.49 91.94 -62.85
C ASP A 72 9.76 92.71 -62.48
N GLN A 73 10.39 93.25 -63.51
CA GLN A 73 11.44 94.25 -63.45
C GLN A 73 11.00 95.46 -62.61
N ASN A 74 11.78 95.88 -61.62
CA ASN A 74 11.87 97.31 -61.29
C ASN A 74 13.18 97.66 -60.60
N SER A 75 14.15 98.05 -61.43
CA SER A 75 15.23 98.96 -61.08
C SER A 75 14.64 100.34 -60.76
N GLY A 76 14.85 100.87 -59.56
CA GLY A 76 14.42 102.23 -59.25
C GLY A 76 14.53 102.62 -57.77
N SER A 77 15.75 102.94 -57.34
CA SER A 77 16.07 104.02 -56.39
C SER A 77 15.10 104.25 -55.20
N ALA A 78 15.41 103.63 -54.05
CA ALA A 78 15.01 104.10 -52.72
C ALA A 78 16.02 103.59 -51.65
N ASP A 79 17.32 103.77 -51.90
CA ASP A 79 18.44 103.12 -51.22
C ASP A 79 18.79 103.68 -49.81
N GLY A 80 17.84 103.76 -48.89
CA GLY A 80 18.19 104.10 -47.51
C GLY A 80 17.17 103.72 -46.44
N ALA A 81 15.88 103.94 -46.72
CA ALA A 81 14.82 103.67 -45.74
C ALA A 81 14.46 102.17 -45.68
N ASP A 82 14.39 101.50 -46.83
CA ASP A 82 14.06 100.07 -46.91
C ASP A 82 15.23 99.19 -46.43
N ALA A 83 16.47 99.61 -46.70
CA ALA A 83 17.67 98.95 -46.18
C ALA A 83 17.74 99.03 -44.64
N ALA A 84 17.34 100.15 -44.05
CA ALA A 84 17.27 100.30 -42.60
C ALA A 84 16.16 99.43 -41.97
N GLN A 85 14.99 99.36 -42.59
CA GLN A 85 13.91 98.47 -42.13
C GLN A 85 14.28 96.98 -42.27
N LEU A 86 15.02 96.62 -43.32
CA LEU A 86 15.54 95.27 -43.51
C LEU A 86 16.58 94.91 -42.44
N ALA A 87 17.48 95.84 -42.12
CA ALA A 87 18.49 95.67 -41.07
C ALA A 87 17.85 95.51 -39.68
N GLU A 88 16.79 96.27 -39.39
CA GLU A 88 16.05 96.14 -38.13
C GLU A 88 15.32 94.78 -38.03
N LYS A 89 14.69 94.33 -39.11
CA LYS A 89 14.07 92.99 -39.16
C LYS A 89 15.12 91.90 -38.99
N LEU A 90 16.29 92.04 -39.64
CA LEU A 90 17.41 91.10 -39.48
C LEU A 90 17.87 91.02 -38.02
N HIS A 91 18.03 92.16 -37.34
CA HIS A 91 18.42 92.19 -35.94
C HIS A 91 17.40 91.50 -35.03
N LYS A 92 16.10 91.79 -35.22
CA LYS A 92 15.01 91.12 -34.49
C LYS A 92 15.01 89.61 -34.74
N THR A 93 15.17 89.18 -36.00
CA THR A 93 15.24 87.74 -36.32
C THR A 93 16.49 87.09 -35.72
N GLN A 94 17.63 87.76 -35.67
CA GLN A 94 18.84 87.24 -35.03
C GLN A 94 18.68 87.08 -33.51
N GLU A 95 18.01 88.02 -32.84
CA GLU A 95 17.70 87.90 -31.42
C GLU A 95 16.72 86.75 -31.13
N GLU A 96 15.68 86.58 -31.95
CA GLU A 96 14.75 85.45 -31.84
C GLU A 96 15.46 84.11 -32.09
N LEU A 97 16.40 84.07 -33.04
CA LEU A 97 17.19 82.88 -33.33
C LEU A 97 18.10 82.52 -32.16
N ALA A 98 18.78 83.51 -31.55
CA ALA A 98 19.61 83.30 -30.37
C ALA A 98 18.79 82.78 -29.16
N ARG A 99 17.59 83.32 -28.93
CA ARG A 99 16.67 82.81 -27.89
C ARG A 99 16.21 81.38 -28.18
N SER A 100 15.90 81.07 -29.43
CA SER A 100 15.50 79.73 -29.88
C SER A 100 16.64 78.71 -29.72
N GLU A 101 17.88 79.12 -30.00
CA GLU A 101 19.08 78.29 -29.78
C GLU A 101 19.30 77.99 -28.30
N GLU A 102 19.15 78.99 -27.42
CA GLU A 102 19.26 78.79 -25.97
C GLU A 102 18.17 77.84 -25.45
N GLU A 103 16.93 77.97 -25.91
CA GLU A 103 15.84 77.05 -25.59
C GLU A 103 16.10 75.62 -26.10
N ARG A 104 16.60 75.48 -27.33
CA ARG A 104 16.99 74.17 -27.89
C ARG A 104 18.10 73.54 -27.08
N GLN A 105 19.09 74.31 -26.62
CA GLN A 105 20.18 73.80 -25.80
C GLN A 105 19.68 73.32 -24.44
N LYS A 106 18.75 74.06 -23.81
CA LYS A 106 18.08 73.62 -22.57
C LYS A 106 17.27 72.34 -22.76
N ARG A 107 16.51 72.24 -23.86
CA ARG A 107 15.74 71.02 -24.20
C ARG A 107 16.65 69.84 -24.50
N ALA A 108 17.76 70.05 -25.21
CA ALA A 108 18.74 69.01 -25.50
C ALA A 108 19.37 68.45 -24.21
N GLY A 109 19.73 69.31 -23.25
CA GLY A 109 20.23 68.86 -21.94
C GLY A 109 19.20 68.08 -21.14
N LEU A 110 17.91 68.46 -21.22
CA LEU A 110 16.83 67.71 -20.57
C LEU A 110 16.65 66.33 -21.20
N ILE A 111 16.67 66.23 -22.53
CA ILE A 111 16.58 64.97 -23.27
C ILE A 111 17.76 64.05 -22.92
N GLU A 112 18.97 64.59 -22.78
CA GLU A 112 20.14 63.82 -22.37
C GLU A 112 19.96 63.25 -20.95
N THR A 113 19.42 64.05 -20.03
CA THR A 113 19.18 63.62 -18.64
C THR A 113 18.12 62.50 -18.59
N ILE A 114 17.02 62.66 -19.30
CA ILE A 114 15.98 61.63 -19.44
C ILE A 114 16.55 60.38 -20.10
N GLY A 115 17.40 60.51 -21.12
CA GLY A 115 18.11 59.39 -21.75
C GLY A 115 18.90 58.57 -20.74
N LYS A 116 19.73 59.24 -19.92
CA LYS A 116 20.51 58.58 -18.85
C LYS A 116 19.61 57.87 -17.83
N GLU A 117 18.51 58.49 -17.44
CA GLU A 117 17.54 57.88 -16.51
C GLU A 117 16.87 56.65 -17.13
N THR A 118 16.43 56.72 -18.40
CA THR A 118 15.81 55.58 -19.10
C THR A 118 16.77 54.41 -19.28
N GLU A 119 18.05 54.68 -19.56
CA GLU A 119 19.08 53.63 -19.60
C GLU A 119 19.29 52.99 -18.23
N SER A 120 19.32 53.80 -17.16
CA SER A 120 19.48 53.28 -15.80
C SER A 120 18.28 52.41 -15.38
N LEU A 121 17.05 52.83 -15.71
CA LEU A 121 15.84 52.04 -15.48
C LEU A 121 15.86 50.74 -16.27
N SER A 122 16.23 50.79 -17.56
CA SER A 122 16.34 49.62 -18.41
C SER A 122 17.34 48.59 -17.86
N ARG A 123 18.51 49.05 -17.39
CA ARG A 123 19.49 48.18 -16.70
C ARG A 123 18.92 47.57 -15.43
N SER A 124 18.20 48.34 -14.62
CA SER A 124 17.57 47.81 -13.40
C SER A 124 16.52 46.75 -13.71
N LEU A 125 15.68 46.97 -14.74
CA LEU A 125 14.66 46.03 -15.19
C LEU A 125 15.28 44.73 -15.71
N ALA A 126 16.36 44.82 -16.50
CA ALA A 126 17.09 43.65 -16.95
C ALA A 126 17.67 42.85 -15.76
N GLN A 127 18.15 43.54 -14.73
CA GLN A 127 18.66 42.90 -13.51
C GLN A 127 17.54 42.24 -12.70
N THR A 128 16.36 42.87 -12.56
CA THR A 128 15.23 42.23 -11.87
C THR A 128 14.73 41.01 -12.63
N GLN A 129 14.64 41.07 -13.96
CA GLN A 129 14.25 39.92 -14.79
C GLN A 129 15.24 38.76 -14.66
N HIS A 130 16.54 39.05 -14.60
CA HIS A 130 17.56 38.04 -14.37
C HIS A 130 17.38 37.37 -13.00
N LEU A 131 17.21 38.16 -11.94
CA LEU A 131 16.98 37.65 -10.58
C LEU A 131 15.69 36.81 -10.49
N GLU A 132 14.62 37.23 -11.16
CA GLU A 132 13.37 36.44 -11.24
C GLU A 132 13.61 35.08 -11.91
N GLN A 133 14.39 35.04 -12.99
CA GLN A 133 14.76 33.78 -13.65
C GLN A 133 15.60 32.88 -12.73
N GLU A 134 16.57 33.44 -12.00
CA GLU A 134 17.38 32.68 -11.03
C GLU A 134 16.52 32.13 -9.89
N ILE A 135 15.60 32.93 -9.34
CA ILE A 135 14.66 32.49 -8.30
C ILE A 135 13.79 31.35 -8.81
N MET A 136 13.26 31.46 -10.03
CA MET A 136 12.46 30.40 -10.64
C MET A 136 13.26 29.10 -10.83
N GLN A 137 14.51 29.20 -11.27
CA GLN A 137 15.39 28.02 -11.40
C GLN A 137 15.71 27.40 -10.03
N ALA A 138 15.98 28.21 -9.01
CA ALA A 138 16.24 27.75 -7.65
C ALA A 138 15.00 27.06 -7.04
N GLN A 139 13.80 27.57 -7.29
CA GLN A 139 12.54 26.94 -6.86
C GLN A 139 12.35 25.57 -7.51
N LEU A 140 12.58 25.45 -8.81
CA LEU A 140 12.49 24.17 -9.51
C LEU A 140 13.51 23.16 -8.98
N GLN A 141 14.74 23.60 -8.71
CA GLN A 141 15.77 22.74 -8.11
C GLN A 141 15.36 22.28 -6.71
N LYS A 142 14.80 23.18 -5.90
CA LYS A 142 14.28 22.84 -4.58
C LYS A 142 13.17 21.80 -4.66
N GLU A 143 12.18 21.99 -5.52
CA GLU A 143 11.08 21.02 -5.70
C GLU A 143 11.60 19.65 -6.13
N ARG A 144 12.60 19.61 -7.01
CA ARG A 144 13.25 18.36 -7.41
C ARG A 144 13.93 17.66 -6.23
N LEU A 145 14.66 18.40 -5.40
CA LEU A 145 15.31 17.86 -4.21
C LEU A 145 14.29 17.39 -3.17
N ASP A 146 13.22 18.15 -2.95
CA ASP A 146 12.14 17.77 -2.03
C ASP A 146 11.47 16.47 -2.51
N ALA A 147 11.21 16.33 -3.82
CA ALA A 147 10.68 15.10 -4.39
C ALA A 147 11.64 13.91 -4.19
N GLU A 148 12.94 14.09 -4.45
CA GLU A 148 13.94 13.04 -4.22
C GLU A 148 14.02 12.62 -2.74
N GLN A 149 13.98 13.58 -1.82
CA GLN A 149 13.94 13.31 -0.39
C GLN A 149 12.69 12.54 0.03
N THR A 150 11.53 12.86 -0.55
CA THR A 150 10.29 12.11 -0.24
C THR A 150 10.36 10.67 -0.72
N VAL A 151 10.93 10.41 -1.89
CA VAL A 151 11.14 9.04 -2.40
C VAL A 151 12.10 8.29 -1.48
N PHE A 152 13.23 8.90 -1.13
CA PHE A 152 14.19 8.27 -0.22
C PHE A 152 13.60 7.98 1.17
N ALA A 153 12.78 8.89 1.70
CA ALA A 153 12.09 8.69 2.98
C ALA A 153 11.11 7.51 2.91
N GLN A 154 10.39 7.36 1.79
CA GLN A 154 9.50 6.21 1.57
C GLN A 154 10.28 4.89 1.53
N GLU A 155 11.40 4.85 0.80
CA GLU A 155 12.28 3.68 0.74
C GLU A 155 12.83 3.30 2.12
N CYS A 156 13.22 4.28 2.93
CA CYS A 156 13.69 4.03 4.30
C CYS A 156 12.61 3.38 5.17
N VAL A 157 11.36 3.87 5.10
CA VAL A 157 10.24 3.28 5.83
C VAL A 157 9.96 1.86 5.34
N GLU A 158 9.96 1.63 4.03
CA GLU A 158 9.76 0.28 3.47
C GLU A 158 10.83 -0.70 3.96
N LEU A 159 12.11 -0.31 3.90
CA LEU A 159 13.22 -1.12 4.40
C LEU A 159 13.10 -1.40 5.90
N GLU A 160 12.69 -0.42 6.70
CA GLU A 160 12.48 -0.59 8.13
C GLU A 160 11.37 -1.60 8.41
N THR A 161 10.23 -1.50 7.72
CA THR A 161 9.13 -2.48 7.88
C THR A 161 9.56 -3.89 7.49
N ARG A 162 10.35 -4.04 6.43
CA ARG A 162 10.91 -5.32 6.01
C ARG A 162 11.87 -5.90 7.06
N LEU A 163 12.74 -5.06 7.64
CA LEU A 163 13.63 -5.48 8.72
C LEU A 163 12.85 -5.90 9.96
N GLN A 164 11.76 -5.21 10.31
CA GLN A 164 10.89 -5.59 11.42
C GLN A 164 10.22 -6.95 11.19
N LEU A 165 9.74 -7.22 9.97
CA LEU A 165 9.18 -8.52 9.60
C LEU A 165 10.22 -9.64 9.74
N ILE A 166 11.41 -9.47 9.15
CA ILE A 166 12.50 -10.45 9.24
C ILE A 166 12.88 -10.69 10.71
N ARG A 167 12.97 -9.63 11.52
CA ARG A 167 13.27 -9.75 12.94
C ARG A 167 12.24 -10.59 13.68
N LYS A 168 10.96 -10.36 13.41
CA LYS A 168 9.85 -11.10 14.01
C LYS A 168 9.86 -12.57 13.59
N GLU A 169 10.15 -12.86 12.33
CA GLU A 169 10.32 -14.23 11.85
C GLU A 169 11.48 -14.94 12.57
N MET A 170 12.62 -14.26 12.68
CA MET A 170 13.78 -14.79 13.41
C MET A 170 13.45 -15.07 14.88
N GLU A 171 12.77 -14.16 15.57
CA GLU A 171 12.33 -14.34 16.97
C GLU A 171 11.38 -15.54 17.11
N SER A 172 10.40 -15.68 16.22
CA SER A 172 9.50 -16.84 16.23
C SER A 172 10.23 -18.16 15.96
N SER A 173 11.27 -18.13 15.13
CA SER A 173 12.08 -19.30 14.79
C SER A 173 13.00 -19.68 15.96
N THR A 174 13.57 -18.69 16.67
CA THR A 174 14.34 -18.94 17.89
C THR A 174 13.46 -19.50 19.00
N ASP A 175 12.27 -18.95 19.21
CA ASP A 175 11.31 -19.46 20.21
C ASP A 175 10.88 -20.89 19.89
N ALA A 176 10.59 -21.19 18.61
CA ALA A 176 10.25 -22.53 18.18
C ALA A 176 11.41 -23.52 18.38
N GLN A 177 12.65 -23.08 18.16
CA GLN A 177 13.83 -23.90 18.39
C GLN A 177 14.05 -24.15 19.89
N GLU A 178 13.91 -23.13 20.73
CA GLU A 178 13.99 -23.29 22.19
C GLU A 178 12.93 -24.26 22.71
N GLN A 179 11.71 -24.21 22.18
CA GLN A 179 10.65 -25.15 22.55
C GLN A 179 11.03 -26.59 22.21
N LYS A 180 11.56 -26.82 20.99
CA LYS A 180 12.06 -28.14 20.58
C LYS A 180 13.19 -28.62 21.47
N ASP A 181 14.14 -27.76 21.79
CA ASP A 181 15.28 -28.11 22.63
C ASP A 181 14.83 -28.47 24.06
N ARG A 182 13.83 -27.75 24.60
CA ARG A 182 13.19 -28.09 25.89
C ARG A 182 12.47 -29.43 25.83
N GLU A 183 11.72 -29.70 24.76
CA GLU A 183 11.04 -30.98 24.57
C GLU A 183 12.03 -32.14 24.47
N ILE A 184 13.09 -31.98 23.68
CA ILE A 184 14.18 -32.97 23.55
C ILE A 184 14.81 -33.25 24.92
N LEU A 185 15.06 -32.21 25.73
CA LEU A 185 15.61 -32.38 27.06
C LEU A 185 14.69 -33.21 27.97
N LEU A 186 13.39 -32.91 27.95
CA LEU A 186 12.39 -33.65 28.74
C LEU A 186 12.33 -35.13 28.31
N LEU A 187 12.23 -35.39 27.01
CA LEU A 187 12.23 -36.75 26.47
C LEU A 187 13.53 -37.52 26.78
N THR A 188 14.67 -36.82 26.77
CA THR A 188 15.96 -37.41 27.15
C THR A 188 15.97 -37.79 28.63
N GLN A 189 15.44 -36.94 29.51
CA GLN A 189 15.32 -37.24 30.93
C GLN A 189 14.37 -38.41 31.19
N GLU A 190 13.22 -38.45 30.51
CA GLU A 190 12.25 -39.54 30.61
C GLU A 190 12.87 -40.86 30.14
N SER A 191 13.54 -40.85 28.98
CA SER A 191 14.22 -42.03 28.43
C SER A 191 15.28 -42.55 29.40
N ALA A 192 16.11 -41.68 29.99
CA ALA A 192 17.09 -42.07 30.99
C ALA A 192 16.45 -42.65 32.27
N SER A 193 15.27 -42.15 32.66
CA SER A 193 14.53 -42.69 33.81
C SER A 193 13.93 -44.07 33.52
N LEU A 194 13.41 -44.29 32.31
CA LEU A 194 12.89 -45.58 31.86
C LEU A 194 14.00 -46.62 31.73
N GLU A 195 15.16 -46.23 31.19
CA GLU A 195 16.34 -47.10 31.13
C GLU A 195 16.76 -47.60 32.52
N LYS A 196 16.74 -46.72 33.54
CA LYS A 196 17.00 -47.12 34.93
C LYS A 196 15.95 -48.10 35.45
N GLN A 197 14.67 -47.84 35.20
CA GLN A 197 13.58 -48.74 35.63
C GLN A 197 13.70 -50.13 34.97
N ILE A 198 14.03 -50.17 33.67
CA ILE A 198 14.25 -51.43 32.95
C ILE A 198 15.43 -52.18 33.59
N ALA A 199 16.55 -51.51 33.84
CA ALA A 199 17.71 -52.13 34.49
C ALA A 199 17.38 -52.67 35.89
N GLU A 200 16.60 -51.94 36.69
CA GLU A 200 16.14 -52.38 38.01
C GLU A 200 15.22 -53.61 37.93
N LEU A 201 14.26 -53.61 37.00
CA LEU A 201 13.36 -54.74 36.76
C LEU A 201 14.12 -55.97 36.28
N GLU A 202 15.09 -55.81 35.38
CA GLU A 202 15.95 -56.91 34.92
C GLU A 202 16.77 -57.51 36.07
N ALA A 203 17.37 -56.66 36.91
CA ALA A 203 18.08 -57.10 38.11
C ALA A 203 17.15 -57.85 39.08
N ARG A 204 15.92 -57.36 39.29
CA ARG A 204 14.91 -58.00 40.14
C ARG A 204 14.48 -59.36 39.59
N MET A 205 14.25 -59.44 38.29
CA MET A 205 13.89 -60.69 37.60
C MET A 205 15.01 -61.72 37.71
N LYS A 206 16.27 -61.30 37.55
CA LYS A 206 17.43 -62.18 37.74
C LYS A 206 17.51 -62.71 39.17
N PHE A 207 17.37 -61.84 40.17
CA PHE A 207 17.36 -62.23 41.58
C PHE A 207 16.25 -63.25 41.90
N LEU A 208 15.01 -63.00 41.43
CA LEU A 208 13.89 -63.93 41.66
C LEU A 208 14.11 -65.29 40.97
N ARG A 209 14.69 -65.30 39.77
CA ARG A 209 15.06 -66.56 39.08
C ARG A 209 16.10 -67.34 39.87
N GLU A 210 17.13 -66.68 40.40
CA GLU A 210 18.15 -67.31 41.24
C GLU A 210 17.55 -67.86 42.55
N GLN A 211 16.64 -67.12 43.19
CA GLN A 211 15.94 -67.56 44.39
C GLN A 211 15.00 -68.76 44.13
N GLN A 212 14.29 -68.79 43.01
CA GLN A 212 13.47 -69.93 42.60
C GLN A 212 14.33 -71.18 42.33
N ALA A 213 15.53 -71.01 41.77
CA ALA A 213 16.46 -72.11 41.58
C ALA A 213 16.98 -72.68 42.92
N GLN A 214 17.13 -71.84 43.95
CA GLN A 214 17.57 -72.26 45.29
C GLN A 214 16.46 -72.89 46.15
N ASN A 215 15.23 -72.39 46.05
CA ASN A 215 14.11 -72.82 46.91
C ASN A 215 13.40 -74.10 46.45
N GLY A 216 13.89 -74.75 45.38
CA GLY A 216 13.22 -75.86 44.74
C GLY A 216 11.99 -75.37 43.97
N GLY A 217 11.86 -75.80 42.71
CA GLY A 217 10.73 -75.43 41.86
C GLY A 217 9.38 -75.70 42.54
N PRO A 218 8.29 -75.05 42.08
CA PRO A 218 6.97 -75.18 42.69
C PRO A 218 6.62 -76.65 42.89
N LYS A 219 6.44 -77.05 44.16
CA LYS A 219 6.06 -78.42 44.51
C LYS A 219 4.66 -78.65 43.96
N MET A 220 4.57 -79.33 42.83
CA MET A 220 3.30 -79.69 42.20
C MET A 220 2.50 -80.55 43.18
N ILE A 221 1.50 -79.95 43.82
CA ILE A 221 0.53 -80.68 44.63
C ILE A 221 -0.44 -81.32 43.63
N GLU A 222 -0.23 -82.60 43.32
CA GLU A 222 -1.21 -83.38 42.56
C GLU A 222 -2.48 -83.56 43.41
N HIS A 223 -3.44 -82.65 43.26
CA HIS A 223 -4.80 -82.89 43.72
C HIS A 223 -5.54 -83.70 42.66
N LYS A 224 -5.68 -85.01 42.90
CA LYS A 224 -6.69 -85.81 42.23
C LYS A 224 -8.05 -85.35 42.74
N MET A 225 -8.71 -84.45 42.02
CA MET A 225 -10.13 -84.18 42.26
C MET A 225 -10.87 -85.51 42.11
N THR A 226 -11.43 -86.01 43.21
CA THR A 226 -12.46 -87.03 43.16
C THR A 226 -13.73 -86.27 42.80
N PRO A 227 -14.30 -86.42 41.58
CA PRO A 227 -15.53 -85.73 41.26
C PRO A 227 -16.63 -86.35 42.12
N ILE A 228 -17.08 -85.60 43.13
CA ILE A 228 -18.32 -85.89 43.83
C ILE A 228 -19.44 -85.44 42.88
N VAL A 229 -19.81 -86.33 41.96
CA VAL A 229 -21.06 -86.17 41.21
C VAL A 229 -22.17 -86.53 42.19
N HIS A 230 -22.89 -85.53 42.66
CA HIS A 230 -24.21 -85.74 43.25
C HIS A 230 -25.22 -85.33 42.18
N SER A 231 -26.09 -86.26 41.78
CA SER A 231 -27.30 -85.88 41.05
C SER A 231 -28.11 -85.00 41.98
N VAL A 232 -28.27 -83.73 41.60
CA VAL A 232 -29.12 -82.79 42.31
C VAL A 232 -30.44 -82.76 41.54
N ASP A 233 -31.46 -83.43 42.06
CA ASP A 233 -32.82 -83.47 41.47
C ASP A 233 -33.62 -82.16 41.67
N SER A 234 -32.95 -81.08 42.11
CA SER A 234 -33.58 -79.78 42.38
C SER A 234 -33.21 -78.75 41.32
N ARG A 235 -34.11 -77.79 41.09
CA ARG A 235 -33.95 -76.70 40.11
C ARG A 235 -32.58 -76.02 40.23
N GLU A 236 -31.78 -76.12 39.17
CA GLU A 236 -30.42 -75.58 39.11
C GLU A 236 -30.44 -74.13 38.65
N PHE A 237 -29.67 -73.27 39.32
CA PHE A 237 -29.45 -71.88 38.90
C PHE A 237 -28.00 -71.74 38.43
N HIS A 238 -27.81 -71.30 37.19
CA HIS A 238 -26.48 -71.14 36.60
C HIS A 238 -26.03 -69.69 36.73
N PHE A 239 -24.77 -69.50 37.12
CA PHE A 239 -24.14 -68.18 37.22
C PHE A 239 -22.78 -68.19 36.53
N ILE A 240 -22.42 -67.09 35.88
CA ILE A 240 -21.09 -66.86 35.30
C ILE A 240 -20.38 -65.80 36.15
N LEU A 241 -19.13 -66.08 36.51
CA LEU A 241 -18.25 -65.09 37.12
C LEU A 241 -17.35 -64.49 36.04
N ASP A 242 -17.49 -63.20 35.77
CA ASP A 242 -16.58 -62.48 34.88
C ASP A 242 -16.17 -61.14 35.52
N ARG A 243 -14.86 -60.85 35.53
CA ARG A 243 -14.25 -59.63 36.10
C ARG A 243 -14.78 -59.25 37.50
N GLY A 244 -14.97 -60.23 38.38
CA GLY A 244 -15.43 -60.02 39.75
C GLY A 244 -16.93 -59.73 39.90
N ARG A 245 -17.73 -59.90 38.84
CA ARG A 245 -19.19 -59.79 38.88
C ARG A 245 -19.83 -61.15 38.64
N VAL A 246 -20.96 -61.39 39.29
CA VAL A 246 -21.76 -62.62 39.13
C VAL A 246 -22.96 -62.28 38.25
N LEU A 247 -23.06 -62.93 37.09
CA LEU A 247 -24.24 -62.86 36.23
C LEU A 247 -25.07 -64.13 36.38
N TYR A 248 -26.38 -63.97 36.56
CA TYR A 248 -27.34 -65.07 36.47
C TYR A 248 -27.63 -65.42 35.02
N VAL A 249 -27.56 -66.70 34.68
CA VAL A 249 -27.85 -67.23 33.34
C VAL A 249 -29.10 -68.09 33.43
N PRO A 250 -30.25 -67.63 32.89
CA PRO A 250 -31.49 -68.41 32.89
C PRO A 250 -31.45 -69.51 31.82
N LEU A 251 -30.63 -70.53 32.05
CA LEU A 251 -30.37 -71.58 31.05
C LEU A 251 -31.64 -72.37 30.66
N GLU A 252 -32.51 -72.67 31.62
CA GLU A 252 -33.78 -73.37 31.36
C GLU A 252 -34.69 -72.59 30.41
N GLU A 253 -34.73 -71.26 30.54
CA GLU A 253 -35.59 -70.39 29.74
C GLU A 253 -35.02 -70.22 28.34
N LEU A 254 -33.70 -70.04 28.23
CA LEU A 254 -32.98 -70.00 26.95
C LEU A 254 -33.15 -71.31 26.17
N LEU A 255 -33.09 -72.46 26.85
CA LEU A 255 -33.33 -73.77 26.24
C LEU A 255 -34.77 -73.92 25.72
N LYS A 256 -35.77 -73.47 26.49
CA LYS A 256 -37.17 -73.47 26.04
C LYS A 256 -37.38 -72.57 24.83
N GLU A 257 -36.75 -71.40 24.82
CA GLU A 257 -36.84 -70.48 23.68
C GLU A 257 -36.17 -71.05 22.43
N TYR A 258 -35.01 -71.70 22.58
CA TYR A 258 -34.34 -72.40 21.50
C TYR A 258 -35.22 -73.52 20.93
N GLN A 259 -35.83 -74.37 21.77
CA GLN A 259 -36.73 -75.43 21.32
C GLN A 259 -37.96 -74.88 20.58
N ARG A 260 -38.47 -73.71 20.99
CA ARG A 260 -39.61 -73.07 20.32
C ARG A 260 -39.24 -72.55 18.93
N ARG A 261 -38.02 -72.04 18.75
CA ARG A 261 -37.53 -71.50 17.46
C ARG A 261 -36.81 -72.53 16.59
N SER A 262 -36.45 -73.70 17.12
CA SER A 262 -35.69 -74.71 16.38
C SER A 262 -36.45 -75.22 15.14
N SER A 263 -37.78 -75.23 15.16
CA SER A 263 -38.60 -75.59 14.00
C SER A 263 -38.49 -74.57 12.86
N ASP A 264 -38.47 -73.27 13.18
CA ASP A 264 -38.29 -72.20 12.20
C ASP A 264 -36.85 -72.15 11.67
N ILE A 265 -35.87 -72.42 12.54
CA ILE A 265 -34.47 -72.52 12.18
C ILE A 265 -34.25 -73.69 11.21
N ALA A 266 -34.82 -74.86 11.49
CA ALA A 266 -34.72 -76.04 10.62
C ALA A 266 -35.29 -75.78 9.22
N TYR A 267 -36.44 -75.09 9.12
CA TYR A 267 -37.02 -74.71 7.83
C TYR A 267 -36.13 -73.73 7.05
N SER A 268 -35.57 -72.72 7.73
CA SER A 268 -34.63 -71.77 7.10
C SER A 268 -33.29 -72.40 6.70
N LEU A 269 -32.81 -73.39 7.46
CA LEU A 269 -31.57 -74.11 7.17
C LEU A 269 -31.69 -75.02 5.94
N MET A 270 -32.87 -75.64 5.73
CA MET A 270 -33.16 -76.41 4.50
C MET A 270 -33.21 -75.52 3.25
N LYS A 271 -33.58 -74.25 3.39
CA LYS A 271 -33.73 -73.33 2.25
C LYS A 271 -32.42 -72.66 1.85
N ASP A 272 -31.67 -72.11 2.82
CA ASP A 272 -30.51 -71.24 2.56
C ASP A 272 -29.15 -71.87 2.95
N GLY A 273 -29.15 -73.13 3.42
CA GLY A 273 -27.96 -73.97 3.59
C GLY A 273 -27.01 -73.60 4.74
N ARG A 274 -27.09 -72.39 5.30
CA ARG A 274 -26.40 -71.99 6.54
C ARG A 274 -27.18 -70.89 7.26
N ARG A 275 -27.30 -71.00 8.58
CA ARG A 275 -27.79 -69.93 9.46
C ARG A 275 -26.96 -69.90 10.74
N THR A 276 -26.49 -68.71 11.08
CA THR A 276 -25.84 -68.41 12.36
C THR A 276 -26.82 -67.55 13.15
N ASP A 277 -27.18 -67.98 14.36
CA ASP A 277 -28.09 -67.24 15.23
C ASP A 277 -27.41 -67.06 16.59
N VAL A 278 -27.62 -65.90 17.22
CA VAL A 278 -27.02 -65.56 18.51
C VAL A 278 -28.14 -65.55 19.55
N PHE A 279 -28.05 -66.47 20.50
CA PHE A 279 -28.97 -66.55 21.63
C PHE A 279 -28.30 -65.99 22.87
N GLY A 280 -28.88 -64.92 23.41
CA GLY A 280 -28.44 -64.29 24.62
C GLY A 280 -29.64 -63.73 25.39
N PRO A 281 -29.47 -63.42 26.67
CA PRO A 281 -30.51 -62.76 27.46
C PRO A 281 -30.90 -61.42 26.81
N TYR A 282 -32.19 -61.13 26.72
CA TYR A 282 -32.75 -59.96 26.02
C TYR A 282 -32.47 -58.60 26.69
N ASP A 283 -31.65 -58.56 27.75
CA ASP A 283 -31.43 -57.36 28.57
C ASP A 283 -30.00 -57.32 29.18
N GLY A 284 -28.99 -57.60 28.37
CA GLY A 284 -27.56 -57.50 28.74
C GLY A 284 -26.83 -56.39 28.01
#